data_AF-A0A2T2SIW1-F1
#
_entry.id   AF-A0A2T2SIW1-F1
#
_cell.length_a   1.000
_cell.length_b   1.000
_cell.length_c   1.000
_cell.angle_alpha   90.00
_cell.angle_beta   90.00
_cell.angle_gamma   90.00
#
_symmetry.space_group_name_H-M   'P 1'
#
loop_
_entity.id
_entity.type
_entity.pdbx_description
1 polymer ?
#
loop_
_entity_poly.entity_id
_entity_poly.type
_entity_poly.pdbx_seq_one_letter_code
_entity_poly.pdbx_strand_id
1 'polypeptide(L)'
;MPTGHFTIGDLSFSYDGDLEELAHCQEIIREIKRVEQRLRRASGSQKVVLIYDRDLEGERGTFNKMRLRTYDDARNYTLDIGVTDNNPLGIYVGYDQNIEVYDRDQEETWQIDPAGNRVNSSEEQAESSERDEKTAQGSGTSHEPPASSARPTDQPAEALSSSDTSTEGPSQAEIERAAQALQNRLSGHPPEQLVGETTIPDGPLGEKLKGFARYCGRDEGYLSRVLDAVGVSAVGEITVGQVPDVMDLIKDEEMLRQNESFEPDDDLPF
;
A
#
# COMPACT_ATOMS: atom_id res chain seq x y z
N MET A 1 16.85 0.55 25.72
CA MET A 1 15.72 0.42 24.78
C MET A 1 15.73 1.66 23.90
N PRO A 2 15.87 1.53 22.57
CA PRO A 2 15.49 2.60 21.66
C PRO A 2 14.01 2.99 21.83
N THR A 3 13.67 4.19 21.36
CA THR A 3 12.30 4.74 21.40
C THR A 3 11.87 5.04 19.97
N GLY A 4 10.73 4.50 19.55
CA GLY A 4 10.05 4.86 18.30
C GLY A 4 8.97 5.91 18.52
N HIS A 5 8.73 6.75 17.52
CA HIS A 5 7.66 7.75 17.52
C HIS A 5 6.71 7.47 16.37
N PHE A 6 5.43 7.26 16.70
CA PHE A 6 4.41 6.78 15.78
C PHE A 6 3.19 7.69 15.78
N THR A 7 2.34 7.56 14.76
CA THR A 7 1.10 8.33 14.65
C THR A 7 0.01 7.50 14.00
N ILE A 8 -1.20 7.58 14.55
CA ILE A 8 -2.43 6.96 14.07
C ILE A 8 -3.52 8.03 14.09
N GLY A 9 -4.04 8.40 12.93
CA GLY A 9 -4.95 9.54 12.77
C GLY A 9 -4.31 10.82 13.31
N ASP A 10 -4.90 11.38 14.36
CA ASP A 10 -4.43 12.56 15.09
C ASP A 10 -3.72 12.24 16.42
N LEU A 11 -3.57 10.95 16.75
CA LEU A 11 -2.85 10.51 17.95
C LEU A 11 -1.38 10.24 17.62
N SER A 12 -0.48 11.01 18.20
CA SER A 12 0.95 10.73 18.22
C SER A 12 1.38 10.14 19.56
N PHE A 13 2.23 9.11 19.52
CA PHE A 13 2.71 8.41 20.71
C PHE A 13 4.14 7.90 20.52
N SER A 14 4.78 7.56 21.65
CA SER A 14 6.11 6.96 21.66
C SER A 14 6.03 5.55 22.23
N TYR A 15 6.85 4.64 21.73
CA TYR A 15 6.97 3.28 22.23
C TYR A 15 8.44 2.97 22.53
N ASP A 16 8.70 2.50 23.75
CA ASP A 16 10.02 2.04 24.17
C ASP A 16 10.07 0.51 24.02
N GLY A 17 10.98 0.03 23.18
CA GLY A 17 11.11 -1.39 22.88
C GLY A 17 12.50 -1.76 22.40
N ASP A 18 12.71 -3.03 22.07
CA ASP A 18 13.87 -3.43 21.29
C ASP A 18 13.69 -3.12 19.79
N LEU A 19 14.72 -3.39 18.97
CA LEU A 19 14.67 -3.07 17.54
C LEU A 19 13.64 -3.93 16.78
N GLU A 20 13.36 -5.14 17.24
CA GLU A 20 12.40 -6.05 16.62
C GLU A 20 10.98 -5.55 16.86
N GLU A 21 10.66 -5.19 18.12
CA GLU A 21 9.38 -4.59 18.48
C GLU A 21 9.14 -3.26 17.74
N LEU A 22 10.17 -2.42 17.62
CA LEU A 22 10.05 -1.15 16.89
C LEU A 22 9.86 -1.35 15.38
N ALA A 23 10.49 -2.37 14.79
CA ALA A 23 10.27 -2.72 13.40
C ALA A 23 8.83 -3.21 13.17
N HIS A 24 8.30 -4.05 14.06
CA HIS A 24 6.93 -4.54 13.99
C HIS A 24 5.90 -3.40 14.23
N CYS A 25 6.16 -2.48 15.17
CA CYS A 25 5.36 -1.26 15.31
C CYS A 25 5.31 -0.45 14.00
N GLN A 26 6.45 -0.32 13.32
CA GLN A 26 6.53 0.41 12.05
C GLN A 26 5.69 -0.25 10.95
N GLU A 27 5.65 -1.58 10.91
CA GLU A 27 4.84 -2.35 9.96
C GLU A 27 3.35 -2.09 10.15
N ILE A 28 2.85 -2.22 11.39
CA ILE A 28 1.45 -1.93 11.74
C ILE A 28 1.09 -0.49 11.36
N ILE A 29 1.98 0.46 11.62
CA ILE A 29 1.76 1.87 11.28
C ILE A 29 1.70 2.08 9.76
N ARG A 30 2.44 1.31 8.95
CA ARG A 30 2.32 1.38 7.48
C ARG A 30 0.95 0.90 7.02
N GLU A 31 0.42 -0.19 7.60
CA GLU A 31 -0.92 -0.68 7.27
C GLU A 31 -2.00 0.32 7.64
N ILE A 32 -1.92 0.88 8.85
CA ILE A 32 -2.85 1.92 9.30
C ILE A 32 -2.81 3.13 8.36
N LYS A 33 -1.61 3.56 7.92
CA LYS A 33 -1.48 4.66 6.96
C LYS A 33 -2.13 4.38 5.62
N ARG A 34 -2.05 3.13 5.10
CA ARG A 34 -2.77 2.73 3.88
C ARG A 34 -4.28 2.89 4.06
N VAL A 35 -4.79 2.52 5.22
CA VAL A 35 -6.21 2.69 5.56
C VAL A 35 -6.61 4.16 5.70
N GLU A 36 -5.80 4.98 6.35
CA GLU A 36 -6.03 6.42 6.42
C GLU A 36 -6.08 7.05 5.02
N GLN A 37 -5.20 6.65 4.11
CA GLN A 37 -5.21 7.12 2.72
C GLN A 37 -6.51 6.73 2.00
N ARG A 38 -7.02 5.50 2.21
CA ARG A 38 -8.34 5.09 1.70
C ARG A 38 -9.46 5.98 2.25
N LEU A 39 -9.46 6.26 3.55
CA LEU A 39 -10.44 7.17 4.19
C LEU A 39 -10.36 8.58 3.61
N ARG A 40 -9.15 9.13 3.44
CA ARG A 40 -8.93 10.45 2.82
C ARG A 40 -9.45 10.48 1.38
N ARG A 41 -9.17 9.43 0.58
CA ARG A 41 -9.64 9.31 -0.80
C ARG A 41 -11.17 9.23 -0.88
N ALA A 42 -11.80 8.46 -0.01
CA ALA A 42 -13.26 8.29 0.02
C ALA A 42 -14.00 9.59 0.43
N SER A 43 -13.46 10.31 1.42
CA SER A 43 -14.09 11.52 1.97
C SER A 43 -13.70 12.82 1.27
N GLY A 44 -12.56 12.84 0.55
CA GLY A 44 -11.93 14.07 0.05
C GLY A 44 -11.30 14.93 1.15
N SER A 45 -11.38 14.53 2.42
CA SER A 45 -10.79 15.24 3.56
C SER A 45 -9.37 14.75 3.83
N GLN A 46 -8.50 15.66 4.24
CA GLN A 46 -7.13 15.33 4.65
C GLN A 46 -7.02 14.87 6.11
N LYS A 47 -8.04 15.17 6.92
CA LYS A 47 -8.01 14.94 8.36
C LYS A 47 -8.65 13.59 8.70
N VAL A 48 -7.85 12.67 9.22
CA VAL A 48 -8.31 11.43 9.86
C VAL A 48 -8.07 11.54 11.35
N VAL A 49 -9.07 11.16 12.16
CA VAL A 49 -8.99 11.17 13.62
C VAL A 49 -9.15 9.75 14.15
N LEU A 50 -8.45 9.47 15.25
CA LEU A 50 -8.67 8.25 16.02
C LEU A 50 -9.74 8.53 17.08
N ILE A 51 -10.81 7.74 17.07
CA ILE A 51 -11.89 7.84 18.06
C ILE A 51 -11.98 6.58 18.90
N TYR A 52 -12.40 6.77 20.15
CA TYR A 52 -12.72 5.70 21.08
C TYR A 52 -14.18 5.83 21.49
N ASP A 53 -15.03 5.10 20.77
CA ASP A 53 -16.46 5.03 21.05
C ASP A 53 -16.67 4.11 22.26
N ARG A 54 -17.35 4.63 23.29
CA ARG A 54 -17.61 3.94 24.55
C ARG A 54 -19.09 3.62 24.69
N ASP A 55 -19.38 2.57 25.45
CA ASP A 55 -20.73 2.18 25.83
C ASP A 55 -21.66 1.92 24.63
N LEU A 56 -21.09 1.37 23.54
CA LEU A 56 -21.86 0.96 22.36
C LEU A 56 -22.72 -0.24 22.72
N GLU A 57 -24.00 -0.22 22.35
CA GLU A 57 -24.91 -1.33 22.58
C GLU A 57 -24.72 -2.42 21.51
N GLY A 58 -24.51 -3.66 21.96
CA GLY A 58 -24.50 -4.85 21.11
C GLY A 58 -25.36 -5.96 21.72
N GLU A 59 -25.54 -7.05 20.98
CA GLU A 59 -26.37 -8.18 21.40
C GLU A 59 -25.92 -8.81 22.73
N ARG A 60 -24.63 -8.72 23.04
CA ARG A 60 -24.01 -9.28 24.26
C ARG A 60 -23.82 -8.24 25.38
N GLY A 61 -24.39 -7.05 25.23
CA GLY A 61 -24.24 -5.93 26.17
C GLY A 61 -23.42 -4.78 25.60
N THR A 62 -22.94 -3.91 26.48
CA THR A 62 -22.18 -2.72 26.09
C THR A 62 -20.72 -3.07 25.78
N PHE A 63 -20.15 -2.50 24.72
CA PHE A 63 -18.76 -2.67 24.34
C PHE A 63 -18.14 -1.33 23.91
N ASN A 64 -16.81 -1.28 23.83
CA ASN A 64 -16.07 -0.11 23.37
C ASN A 64 -15.37 -0.45 22.05
N LYS A 65 -15.20 0.54 21.17
CA LYS A 65 -14.57 0.33 19.86
C LYS A 65 -13.64 1.50 19.52
N MET A 66 -12.43 1.17 19.06
CA MET A 66 -11.56 2.15 18.41
C MET A 66 -11.90 2.22 16.92
N ARG A 67 -11.93 3.43 16.35
CA ARG A 67 -12.18 3.61 14.92
C ARG A 67 -11.30 4.73 14.36
N LEU A 68 -10.94 4.61 13.10
CA LEU A 68 -10.51 5.75 12.30
C LEU A 68 -11.76 6.41 11.73
N ARG A 69 -11.85 7.74 11.83
CA ARG A 69 -12.95 8.51 11.28
C ARG A 69 -12.43 9.71 10.50
N THR A 70 -13.05 9.97 9.35
CA THR A 70 -12.93 11.21 8.62
C THR A 70 -14.33 11.73 8.28
N TYR A 71 -14.41 13.01 7.98
CA TYR A 71 -15.65 13.73 7.78
C TYR A 71 -15.58 14.48 6.45
N ASP A 72 -16.71 14.51 5.74
CA ASP A 72 -17.02 15.59 4.83
C ASP A 72 -18.17 16.45 5.41
N ASP A 73 -18.65 17.43 4.63
CA ASP A 73 -19.70 18.36 5.07
C ASP A 73 -21.03 17.67 5.46
N ALA A 74 -21.34 16.49 4.93
CA ALA A 74 -22.60 15.77 5.17
C ALA A 74 -22.43 14.36 5.77
N ARG A 75 -21.24 13.75 5.65
CA ARG A 75 -21.03 12.32 5.86
C ARG A 75 -19.90 12.03 6.84
N ASN A 76 -20.02 10.90 7.51
CA ASN A 76 -18.97 10.28 8.32
C ASN A 76 -18.45 9.06 7.56
N TYR A 77 -17.14 8.92 7.45
CA TYR A 77 -16.50 7.73 6.90
C TYR A 77 -15.70 7.09 8.03
N THR A 78 -16.00 5.82 8.32
CA THR A 78 -15.42 5.09 9.44
C THR A 78 -14.85 3.76 9.04
N LEU A 79 -13.76 3.39 9.70
CA LEU A 79 -13.21 2.04 9.64
C LEU A 79 -12.76 1.64 11.03
N ASP A 80 -13.08 0.41 11.41
CA ASP A 80 -12.88 -0.11 12.76
C ASP A 80 -11.45 -0.56 13.00
N ILE A 81 -10.93 -0.28 14.20
CA ILE A 81 -9.66 -0.80 14.67
C ILE A 81 -9.94 -1.97 15.60
N GLY A 82 -9.43 -3.14 15.23
CA GLY A 82 -9.49 -4.34 16.03
C GLY A 82 -8.42 -4.34 17.13
N VAL A 83 -8.64 -5.14 18.17
CA VAL A 83 -7.68 -5.40 19.25
C VAL A 83 -7.11 -6.80 19.05
N THR A 84 -5.83 -6.97 19.30
CA THR A 84 -5.11 -8.24 19.16
C THR A 84 -4.00 -8.33 20.20
N ASP A 85 -3.61 -9.54 20.58
CA ASP A 85 -2.47 -9.78 21.48
C ASP A 85 -1.20 -10.19 20.71
N ASN A 86 -1.27 -10.27 19.38
CA ASN A 86 -0.21 -10.83 18.53
C ASN A 86 0.87 -9.82 18.12
N ASN A 87 0.75 -8.56 18.53
CA ASN A 87 1.66 -7.50 18.10
C ASN A 87 1.88 -6.45 19.21
N PRO A 88 2.99 -5.70 19.17
CA PRO A 88 3.39 -4.81 20.26
C PRO A 88 2.43 -3.62 20.49
N LEU A 89 1.66 -3.22 19.48
CA LEU A 89 0.68 -2.12 19.62
C LEU A 89 -0.69 -2.60 20.11
N GLY A 90 -0.93 -3.91 20.13
CA GLY A 90 -2.18 -4.52 20.58
C GLY A 90 -3.39 -4.24 19.66
N ILE A 91 -3.16 -3.76 18.44
CA ILE A 91 -4.20 -3.31 17.52
C ILE A 91 -3.93 -3.77 16.09
N TYR A 92 -4.98 -3.88 15.29
CA TYR A 92 -4.87 -4.11 13.86
C TYR A 92 -6.01 -3.41 13.11
N VAL A 93 -5.80 -3.19 11.81
CA VAL A 93 -6.82 -2.61 10.94
C VAL A 93 -6.82 -3.42 9.65
N GLY A 94 -7.94 -4.07 9.33
CA GLY A 94 -8.05 -4.83 8.09
C GLY A 94 -8.02 -3.88 6.89
N TYR A 95 -6.95 -3.92 6.10
CA TYR A 95 -6.79 -3.05 4.93
C TYR A 95 -7.82 -3.35 3.84
N ASP A 96 -8.42 -4.53 3.88
CA ASP A 96 -9.47 -5.06 3.02
C ASP A 96 -10.88 -4.75 3.51
N GLN A 97 -11.02 -4.22 4.73
CA GLN A 97 -12.32 -3.86 5.27
C GLN A 97 -12.98 -2.73 4.47
N ASN A 98 -14.29 -2.84 4.36
CA ASN A 98 -15.11 -1.79 3.77
C ASN A 98 -15.15 -0.58 4.69
N ILE A 99 -15.12 0.61 4.10
CA ILE A 99 -15.36 1.86 4.82
C ILE A 99 -16.88 2.00 5.01
N GLU A 100 -17.33 2.11 6.24
CA GLU A 100 -18.72 2.45 6.56
C GLU A 100 -18.92 3.96 6.33
N VAL A 101 -19.97 4.32 5.60
CA VAL A 101 -20.33 5.71 5.33
C VAL A 101 -21.72 5.97 5.85
N TYR A 102 -21.82 6.94 6.76
CA TYR A 102 -23.08 7.40 7.31
C TYR A 102 -23.37 8.82 6.81
N ASP A 103 -24.50 8.99 6.13
CA ASP A 103 -25.00 10.29 5.69
C ASP A 103 -25.91 10.88 6.75
N ARG A 104 -25.49 12.02 7.31
CA ARG A 104 -26.18 12.67 8.42
C ARG A 104 -27.48 13.33 7.98
N ASP A 105 -27.61 13.70 6.71
CA ASP A 105 -28.79 14.38 6.19
C ASP A 105 -29.91 13.39 5.86
N GLN A 106 -29.53 12.19 5.37
CA GLN A 106 -30.48 11.15 4.98
C GLN A 106 -30.67 10.06 6.05
N GLU A 107 -29.83 10.04 7.09
CA GLU A 107 -29.75 8.98 8.08
C GLU A 107 -29.55 7.59 7.45
N GLU A 108 -28.85 7.54 6.31
CA GLU A 108 -28.56 6.31 5.56
C GLU A 108 -27.12 5.86 5.76
N THR A 109 -26.93 4.54 5.83
CA THR A 109 -25.60 3.91 5.89
C THR A 109 -25.35 3.06 4.64
N TRP A 110 -24.20 3.26 3.99
CA TRP A 110 -23.67 2.34 2.98
C TRP A 110 -22.20 2.03 3.25
N GLN A 111 -21.61 1.19 2.41
CA GLN A 111 -20.20 0.84 2.52
C GLN A 111 -19.45 1.15 1.22
N ILE A 112 -18.14 1.38 1.33
CA ILE A 112 -17.22 1.54 0.21
C ILE A 112 -16.17 0.44 0.30
N ASP A 113 -16.06 -0.37 -0.76
CA ASP A 113 -15.09 -1.46 -0.84
C ASP A 113 -13.63 -0.95 -0.97
N PRO A 114 -12.60 -1.81 -0.88
CA PRO A 114 -11.22 -1.41 -1.13
C PRO A 114 -10.94 -0.79 -2.50
N ALA A 115 -11.72 -1.14 -3.52
CA ALA A 115 -11.61 -0.58 -4.86
C ALA A 115 -12.29 0.80 -5.00
N GLY A 116 -13.04 1.25 -4.00
CA GLY A 116 -13.75 2.54 -4.00
C GLY A 116 -15.19 2.48 -4.51
N ASN A 117 -15.76 1.29 -4.70
CA ASN A 117 -17.14 1.13 -5.15
C ASN A 117 -18.11 1.16 -3.97
N ARG A 118 -19.27 1.78 -4.18
CA ARG A 118 -20.38 1.73 -3.22
C ARG A 118 -20.98 0.32 -3.22
N VAL A 119 -21.07 -0.28 -2.03
CA VAL A 119 -21.78 -1.53 -1.78
C VAL A 119 -22.89 -1.27 -0.76
N ASN A 120 -24.06 -1.89 -0.96
CA ASN A 120 -25.20 -1.71 -0.06
C ASN A 120 -25.00 -2.57 1.18
N SER A 121 -25.31 -2.01 2.35
CA SER A 121 -25.14 -2.63 3.68
C SER A 121 -26.09 -3.81 3.95
N SER A 122 -26.72 -4.40 2.93
CA SER A 122 -27.66 -5.50 3.09
C SER A 122 -26.91 -6.79 3.47
N GLU A 123 -26.90 -7.06 4.78
CA GLU A 123 -26.98 -8.38 5.43
C GLU A 123 -25.71 -9.25 5.59
N GLU A 124 -24.51 -8.90 5.13
CA GLU A 124 -23.35 -9.83 5.21
C GLU A 124 -22.28 -9.57 6.29
N GLN A 125 -22.51 -8.70 7.29
CA GLN A 125 -21.51 -8.47 8.35
C GLN A 125 -21.99 -8.66 9.80
N ALA A 126 -23.10 -9.37 9.99
CA ALA A 126 -23.52 -9.81 11.33
C ALA A 126 -22.84 -11.13 11.79
N GLU A 127 -22.11 -11.86 10.93
CA GLU A 127 -21.65 -13.24 11.24
C GLU A 127 -20.18 -13.56 10.90
N SER A 128 -19.25 -12.60 10.87
CA SER A 128 -17.81 -12.92 10.72
C SER A 128 -17.04 -12.91 12.05
N SER A 129 -17.71 -13.22 13.16
CA SER A 129 -17.08 -13.42 14.47
C SER A 129 -17.65 -14.65 15.16
N GLU A 130 -17.69 -15.79 14.47
CA GLU A 130 -17.88 -17.12 15.08
C GLU A 130 -17.65 -18.25 14.06
N ARG A 131 -16.42 -18.79 13.97
CA ARG A 131 -16.26 -20.24 13.76
C ARG A 131 -14.92 -20.77 14.25
N ASP A 132 -15.03 -21.45 15.39
CA ASP A 132 -14.13 -22.43 15.98
C ASP A 132 -13.72 -23.58 15.05
N GLU A 133 -12.57 -24.16 15.41
CA GLU A 133 -11.95 -25.41 14.99
C GLU A 133 -12.91 -26.54 14.51
N LYS A 134 -12.56 -27.16 13.37
CA LYS A 134 -12.79 -28.59 13.16
C LYS A 134 -11.90 -29.20 12.05
N THR A 135 -10.84 -29.85 12.51
CA THR A 135 -10.23 -31.09 11.98
C THR A 135 -10.58 -31.52 10.54
N ALA A 136 -9.60 -31.35 9.64
CA ALA A 136 -9.56 -32.04 8.35
C ALA A 136 -8.77 -33.36 8.48
N GLN A 137 -9.43 -34.48 8.19
CA GLN A 137 -8.81 -35.79 8.05
C GLN A 137 -9.36 -36.46 6.79
N GLY A 138 -8.46 -36.85 5.86
CA GLY A 138 -8.71 -38.00 4.98
C GLY A 138 -8.78 -37.75 3.47
N SER A 139 -7.62 -37.95 2.83
CA SER A 139 -7.40 -38.97 1.79
C SER A 139 -7.64 -38.67 0.30
N GLY A 140 -6.51 -38.77 -0.43
CA GLY A 140 -6.39 -39.43 -1.75
C GLY A 140 -6.79 -38.56 -2.95
N THR A 141 -6.11 -38.55 -4.10
CA THR A 141 -5.27 -39.59 -4.70
C THR A 141 -4.49 -38.98 -5.87
N SER A 142 -3.32 -39.55 -6.13
CA SER A 142 -2.34 -39.27 -7.17
C SER A 142 -2.88 -39.25 -8.62
N HIS A 143 -2.22 -38.48 -9.51
CA HIS A 143 -1.62 -39.03 -10.74
C HIS A 143 -0.61 -38.07 -11.40
N GLU A 144 0.60 -38.59 -11.57
CA GLU A 144 1.75 -38.07 -12.32
C GLU A 144 1.58 -38.30 -13.86
N PRO A 145 2.54 -37.89 -14.74
CA PRO A 145 2.29 -37.24 -16.03
C PRO A 145 2.52 -38.21 -17.22
N PRO A 146 2.62 -37.72 -18.47
CA PRO A 146 3.94 -37.84 -19.11
C PRO A 146 4.33 -36.73 -20.11
N ALA A 147 5.64 -36.69 -20.34
CA ALA A 147 6.39 -35.90 -21.31
C ALA A 147 6.31 -36.43 -22.76
N SER A 148 6.65 -35.58 -23.73
CA SER A 148 7.56 -35.97 -24.83
C SER A 148 8.07 -34.79 -25.67
N SER A 149 9.38 -34.85 -25.91
CA SER A 149 10.25 -33.99 -26.71
C SER A 149 9.99 -34.04 -28.23
N ALA A 150 10.34 -32.98 -28.95
CA ALA A 150 11.08 -33.06 -30.22
C ALA A 150 11.61 -31.67 -30.69
N ARG A 151 12.93 -31.58 -30.85
CA ARG A 151 13.68 -30.62 -31.70
C ARG A 151 14.40 -31.48 -32.76
N PRO A 152 14.61 -31.03 -34.02
CA PRO A 152 15.90 -30.42 -34.44
C PRO A 152 15.74 -29.31 -35.54
N THR A 153 16.37 -28.13 -35.40
CA THR A 153 17.51 -27.57 -36.20
C THR A 153 17.35 -27.48 -37.73
N ASP A 154 17.45 -26.27 -38.29
CA ASP A 154 18.57 -25.85 -39.18
C ASP A 154 18.56 -24.34 -39.50
N GLN A 155 19.75 -23.74 -39.44
CA GLN A 155 20.19 -22.37 -39.82
C GLN A 155 20.79 -22.44 -41.26
N PRO A 156 21.48 -21.43 -41.85
CA PRO A 156 21.52 -19.96 -41.69
C PRO A 156 21.51 -19.20 -43.06
N ALA A 157 21.50 -17.85 -43.08
CA ALA A 157 22.37 -17.01 -43.94
C ALA A 157 22.07 -15.50 -43.79
N GLU A 158 23.16 -14.74 -43.78
CA GLU A 158 23.33 -13.31 -43.50
C GLU A 158 22.89 -12.37 -44.63
N ALA A 159 22.45 -11.15 -44.31
CA ALA A 159 22.78 -9.92 -45.05
C ALA A 159 22.42 -8.64 -44.26
N LEU A 160 23.38 -7.72 -44.23
CA LEU A 160 23.41 -6.42 -43.57
C LEU A 160 22.52 -5.36 -44.26
N SER A 161 21.79 -4.53 -43.51
CA SER A 161 21.79 -3.06 -43.63
C SER A 161 20.76 -2.38 -42.74
N SER A 162 21.19 -1.26 -42.19
CA SER A 162 20.62 -0.39 -41.17
C SER A 162 19.37 0.39 -41.60
N SER A 163 18.38 0.49 -40.71
CA SER A 163 17.64 1.70 -40.28
C SER A 163 16.29 1.25 -39.69
N ASP A 164 16.20 1.03 -38.37
CA ASP A 164 15.80 2.03 -37.37
C ASP A 164 14.31 2.38 -37.43
N THR A 165 13.53 1.67 -36.61
CA THR A 165 12.38 2.11 -35.79
C THR A 165 11.69 0.85 -35.23
N SER A 166 12.46 0.03 -34.52
CA SER A 166 11.85 -0.84 -33.52
C SER A 166 11.48 0.05 -32.35
N THR A 167 10.18 0.19 -32.06
CA THR A 167 9.68 0.68 -30.78
C THR A 167 10.04 -0.33 -29.68
N GLU A 168 11.34 -0.51 -29.44
CA GLU A 168 11.86 -1.09 -28.21
C GLU A 168 11.96 0.07 -27.21
N GLY A 169 11.29 -0.06 -26.07
CA GLY A 169 11.45 0.88 -24.96
C GLY A 169 12.91 0.97 -24.53
N PRO A 170 13.28 1.98 -23.72
CA PRO A 170 14.66 2.15 -23.29
C PRO A 170 15.20 0.89 -22.61
N SER A 171 16.45 0.55 -22.92
CA SER A 171 17.12 -0.61 -22.32
C SER A 171 17.33 -0.42 -20.81
N GLN A 172 17.44 -1.51 -20.06
CA GLN A 172 17.63 -1.47 -18.61
C GLN A 172 18.86 -0.63 -18.20
N ALA A 173 19.94 -0.69 -18.99
CA ALA A 173 21.15 0.12 -18.78
C ALA A 173 20.93 1.63 -19.00
N GLU A 174 19.99 2.01 -19.87
CA GLU A 174 19.61 3.42 -20.08
C GLU A 174 18.72 3.93 -18.96
N ILE A 175 17.79 3.10 -18.47
CA ILE A 175 16.95 3.38 -17.31
C ILE A 175 17.83 3.60 -16.07
N GLU A 176 18.83 2.74 -15.86
CA GLU A 176 19.73 2.84 -14.71
C GLU A 176 20.63 4.09 -14.80
N ARG A 177 21.11 4.43 -15.99
CA ARG A 177 21.86 5.67 -16.22
C ARG A 177 21.00 6.91 -15.97
N ALA A 178 19.75 6.91 -16.43
CA ALA A 178 18.79 7.98 -16.17
C ALA A 178 18.50 8.11 -14.68
N ALA A 179 18.40 6.98 -13.97
CA ALA A 179 18.17 6.95 -12.55
C ALA A 179 19.35 7.53 -11.75
N GLN A 180 20.56 7.08 -12.06
CA GLN A 180 21.77 7.56 -11.42
C GLN A 180 22.00 9.05 -11.69
N ALA A 181 21.66 9.53 -12.88
CA ALA A 181 21.71 10.95 -13.21
C ALA A 181 20.70 11.79 -12.41
N LEU A 182 19.52 11.26 -12.09
CA LEU A 182 18.55 11.96 -11.23
C LEU A 182 19.03 11.93 -9.77
N GLN A 183 19.53 10.79 -9.28
CA GLN A 183 20.06 10.65 -7.92
C GLN A 183 21.27 11.55 -7.66
N ASN A 184 22.21 11.65 -8.61
CA ASN A 184 23.36 12.55 -8.49
C ASN A 184 22.94 14.01 -8.36
N ARG A 185 21.82 14.41 -8.99
CA ARG A 185 21.28 15.77 -8.87
C ARG A 185 20.61 16.05 -7.52
N LEU A 186 20.22 15.00 -6.78
CA LEU A 186 19.62 15.11 -5.45
C LEU A 186 20.65 15.23 -4.32
N SER A 187 21.92 14.91 -4.58
CA SER A 187 23.01 14.88 -3.58
C SER A 187 23.26 16.21 -2.84
N GLY A 188 22.68 17.32 -3.29
CA GLY A 188 22.74 18.64 -2.64
C GLY A 188 21.47 19.05 -1.89
N HIS A 189 20.42 18.24 -1.87
CA HIS A 189 19.13 18.57 -1.25
C HIS A 189 18.92 17.84 0.08
N PRO A 190 18.34 18.49 1.10
CA PRO A 190 18.06 17.85 2.38
C PRO A 190 17.03 16.71 2.20
N PRO A 191 17.24 15.54 2.83
CA PRO A 191 16.42 14.35 2.62
C PRO A 191 14.96 14.51 3.07
N GLU A 192 14.70 15.40 4.03
CA GLU A 192 13.36 15.70 4.56
C GLU A 192 12.55 16.65 3.66
N GLN A 193 13.18 17.27 2.65
CA GLN A 193 12.50 18.22 1.78
C GLN A 193 11.49 17.50 0.88
N LEU A 194 10.33 18.10 0.68
CA LEU A 194 9.30 17.56 -0.20
C LEU A 194 9.67 17.74 -1.68
N VAL A 195 9.39 16.72 -2.48
CA VAL A 195 9.61 16.71 -3.93
C VAL A 195 8.81 17.82 -4.62
N GLY A 196 7.62 18.15 -4.12
CA GLY A 196 6.77 19.24 -4.63
C GLY A 196 7.37 20.63 -4.41
N GLU A 197 8.24 20.77 -3.41
CA GLU A 197 8.91 22.03 -3.05
C GLU A 197 10.36 22.06 -3.56
N THR A 198 10.82 20.99 -4.22
CA THR A 198 12.19 20.85 -4.68
C THR A 198 12.29 21.11 -6.18
N THR A 199 13.15 22.05 -6.55
CA THR A 199 13.51 22.32 -7.94
C THR A 199 14.97 21.94 -8.16
N ILE A 200 15.22 21.08 -9.15
CA ILE A 200 16.56 20.75 -9.61
C ILE A 200 16.90 21.62 -10.85
N PRO A 201 18.17 21.71 -11.29
CA PRO A 201 18.56 22.60 -12.39
C PRO A 201 17.78 22.43 -13.69
N ASP A 202 17.22 21.23 -13.91
CA ASP A 202 16.49 20.86 -15.11
C ASP A 202 14.96 21.03 -14.98
N GLY A 203 14.45 21.51 -13.84
CA GLY A 203 13.02 21.75 -13.58
C GLY A 203 12.52 21.21 -12.22
N PRO A 204 11.20 21.25 -11.96
CA PRO A 204 10.59 20.74 -10.73
C PRO A 204 10.85 19.23 -10.58
N LEU A 205 11.28 18.80 -9.40
CA LEU A 205 11.63 17.40 -9.17
C LEU A 205 10.44 16.46 -9.39
N GLY A 206 9.23 16.88 -8.99
CA GLY A 206 8.03 16.09 -9.20
C GLY A 206 7.69 15.84 -10.68
N GLU A 207 7.98 16.79 -11.57
CA GLU A 207 7.81 16.59 -13.02
C GLU A 207 8.86 15.64 -13.58
N LYS A 208 10.08 15.67 -13.05
CA LYS A 208 11.17 14.77 -13.45
C LYS A 208 10.89 13.34 -13.03
N LEU A 209 10.32 13.13 -11.85
CA LEU A 209 9.93 11.80 -11.38
C LEU A 209 8.80 11.21 -12.25
N LYS A 210 7.77 12.02 -12.57
CA LYS A 210 6.71 11.63 -13.52
C LYS A 210 7.27 11.35 -14.91
N GLY A 211 8.23 12.16 -15.37
CA GLY A 211 8.93 11.97 -16.63
C GLY A 211 9.76 10.69 -16.66
N PHE A 212 10.42 10.34 -15.54
CA PHE A 212 11.18 9.11 -15.39
C PHE A 212 10.27 7.87 -15.45
N ALA A 213 9.13 7.91 -14.77
CA ALA A 213 8.14 6.83 -14.86
C ALA A 213 7.63 6.63 -16.30
N ARG A 214 7.27 7.71 -16.99
CA ARG A 214 6.87 7.66 -18.40
C ARG A 214 8.00 7.15 -19.30
N TYR A 215 9.24 7.52 -19.03
CA TYR A 215 10.42 7.01 -19.74
C TYR A 215 10.57 5.49 -19.55
N CYS A 216 10.30 4.98 -18.35
CA CYS A 216 10.26 3.55 -18.05
C CYS A 216 9.01 2.83 -18.59
N GLY A 217 8.16 3.51 -19.37
CA GLY A 217 6.92 2.94 -19.90
C GLY A 217 5.82 2.74 -18.84
N ARG A 218 5.95 3.38 -17.68
CA ARG A 218 4.96 3.31 -16.59
C ARG A 218 3.92 4.42 -16.75
N ASP A 219 2.66 4.04 -16.62
CA ASP A 219 1.52 4.95 -16.70
C ASP A 219 1.19 5.58 -15.33
N GLU A 220 0.18 6.45 -15.31
CA GLU A 220 -0.25 7.11 -14.08
C GLU A 220 -0.84 6.12 -13.05
N GLY A 221 -1.41 5.01 -13.51
CA GLY A 221 -1.89 3.92 -12.65
C GLY A 221 -0.75 3.20 -11.93
N TYR A 222 0.35 2.90 -12.63
CA TYR A 222 1.55 2.37 -12.03
C TYR A 222 2.15 3.35 -11.02
N LEU A 223 2.17 4.64 -11.35
CA LEU A 223 2.66 5.66 -10.43
C LEU A 223 1.82 5.72 -9.15
N SER A 224 0.49 5.59 -9.24
CA SER A 224 -0.36 5.51 -8.04
C SER A 224 -0.03 4.30 -7.16
N ARG A 225 0.27 3.15 -7.75
CA ARG A 225 0.69 1.95 -7.01
C ARG A 225 2.01 2.15 -6.28
N VAL A 226 2.99 2.80 -6.93
CA VAL A 226 4.27 3.16 -6.30
C VAL A 226 4.06 4.18 -5.16
N LEU A 227 3.19 5.17 -5.35
CA LEU A 227 2.85 6.14 -4.30
C LEU A 227 2.16 5.46 -3.12
N ASP A 228 1.26 4.51 -3.38
CA ASP A 228 0.58 3.71 -2.36
C ASP A 228 1.59 2.81 -1.61
N ALA A 229 2.57 2.21 -2.30
CA ALA A 229 3.64 1.41 -1.69
C ALA A 229 4.53 2.24 -0.75
N VAL A 230 4.80 3.50 -1.11
CA VAL A 230 5.62 4.44 -0.32
C VAL A 230 4.80 5.17 0.74
N GLY A 231 3.46 5.09 0.69
CA GLY A 231 2.54 5.66 1.67
C GLY A 231 2.33 7.17 1.54
N VAL A 232 2.33 7.69 0.31
CA VAL A 232 2.15 9.12 -0.01
C VAL A 232 0.98 9.32 -1.00
N SER A 233 0.32 10.47 -0.97
CA SER A 233 -0.90 10.72 -1.77
C SER A 233 -0.57 11.28 -3.15
N ALA A 234 0.57 11.93 -3.29
CA ALA A 234 1.00 12.56 -4.52
C ALA A 234 2.53 12.56 -4.63
N VAL A 235 3.02 12.64 -5.87
CA VAL A 235 4.47 12.77 -6.17
C VAL A 235 5.11 13.94 -5.42
N GLY A 236 4.35 15.02 -5.18
CA GLY A 236 4.86 16.19 -4.46
C GLY A 236 5.09 15.95 -2.96
N GLU A 237 4.46 14.93 -2.38
CA GLU A 237 4.55 14.59 -0.96
C GLU A 237 5.68 13.58 -0.66
N ILE A 238 6.31 13.03 -1.69
CA ILE A 238 7.53 12.22 -1.56
C ILE A 238 8.62 13.10 -0.96
N THR A 239 9.35 12.61 0.03
CA THR A 239 10.55 13.29 0.52
C THR A 239 11.74 13.01 -0.41
N VAL A 240 12.67 13.95 -0.55
CA VAL A 240 13.89 13.78 -1.37
C VAL A 240 14.65 12.50 -0.98
N GLY A 241 14.65 12.13 0.29
CA GLY A 241 15.25 10.89 0.80
C GLY A 241 14.57 9.60 0.31
N GLN A 242 13.27 9.64 -0.02
CA GLN A 242 12.49 8.51 -0.54
C GLN A 242 12.57 8.38 -2.07
N VAL A 243 13.13 9.36 -2.78
CA VAL A 243 13.20 9.34 -4.25
C VAL A 243 13.98 8.13 -4.79
N PRO A 244 15.14 7.71 -4.22
CA PRO A 244 15.83 6.50 -4.67
C PRO A 244 14.94 5.26 -4.60
N ASP A 245 14.25 5.05 -3.48
CA ASP A 245 13.36 3.89 -3.26
C ASP A 245 12.20 3.91 -4.27
N VAL A 246 11.57 5.08 -4.48
CA VAL A 246 10.52 5.26 -5.50
C VAL A 246 11.04 4.92 -6.89
N MET A 247 12.28 5.29 -7.20
CA MET A 247 12.87 4.99 -8.50
C MET A 247 13.16 3.51 -8.67
N ASP A 248 13.54 2.81 -7.62
CA ASP A 248 13.75 1.36 -7.65
C ASP A 248 12.41 0.62 -7.85
N LEU A 249 11.33 1.06 -7.19
CA LEU A 249 9.97 0.57 -7.44
C LEU A 249 9.44 0.88 -8.86
N ILE A 250 9.89 1.98 -9.47
CA ILE A 250 9.55 2.31 -10.86
C ILE A 250 10.27 1.39 -11.86
N LYS A 251 11.53 1.04 -11.57
CA LYS A 251 12.35 0.16 -12.41
C LYS A 251 11.87 -1.29 -12.34
N ASP A 252 11.52 -1.76 -11.15
CA ASP A 252 11.26 -3.16 -10.88
C ASP A 252 9.81 -3.40 -10.43
N GLU A 253 9.03 -4.01 -11.32
CA GLU A 253 7.64 -4.38 -11.02
C GLU A 253 7.54 -5.54 -10.03
N GLU A 254 8.53 -6.42 -9.98
CA GLU A 254 8.56 -7.51 -9.01
C GLU A 254 8.84 -6.96 -7.60
N MET A 255 9.70 -5.96 -7.48
CA MET A 255 9.91 -5.22 -6.24
C MET A 255 8.64 -4.47 -5.79
N LEU A 256 7.91 -3.85 -6.72
CA LEU A 256 6.61 -3.24 -6.42
C LEU A 256 5.61 -4.29 -5.96
N ARG A 257 5.52 -5.43 -6.65
CA ARG A 257 4.65 -6.54 -6.24
C ARG A 257 5.00 -7.06 -4.87
N GLN A 258 6.27 -7.25 -4.53
CA GLN A 258 6.68 -7.68 -3.17
C GLN A 258 6.28 -6.66 -2.08
N ASN A 259 6.28 -5.37 -2.41
CA ASN A 259 5.80 -4.33 -1.49
C ASN A 259 4.26 -4.25 -1.41
N GLU A 260 3.56 -4.74 -2.44
CA GLU A 260 2.10 -4.87 -2.48
C GLU A 260 1.59 -6.21 -1.90
N SER A 261 2.35 -7.29 -2.05
CA SER A 261 1.98 -8.69 -1.82
C SER A 261 2.57 -9.26 -0.54
N PHE A 262 2.91 -8.43 0.44
CA PHE A 262 3.29 -8.95 1.74
C PHE A 262 2.03 -9.50 2.42
N GLU A 263 1.70 -10.75 2.09
CA GLU A 263 0.85 -11.62 2.91
C GLU A 263 1.72 -12.06 4.09
N PRO A 264 1.24 -11.99 5.34
CA PRO A 264 1.97 -12.57 6.47
C PRO A 264 2.19 -14.06 6.20
N ASP A 265 3.45 -14.49 6.21
CA ASP A 265 3.84 -15.89 6.05
C ASP A 265 3.22 -16.71 7.21
N ASP A 266 2.12 -17.42 6.92
CA ASP A 266 1.44 -18.34 7.85
C ASP A 266 2.27 -19.61 8.16
N ASP A 267 3.50 -19.71 7.64
CA ASP A 267 4.32 -20.94 7.65
C ASP A 267 5.51 -20.93 8.63
N LEU A 268 5.50 -20.05 9.64
CA LEU A 268 6.44 -20.17 10.76
C LEU A 268 5.84 -21.01 11.91
N PRO A 269 6.50 -22.11 12.32
CA PRO A 269 6.00 -22.98 13.37
C PRO A 269 6.09 -22.28 14.73
N PHE A 270 4.93 -22.10 15.35
CA PHE A 270 4.76 -21.80 16.77
C PHE A 270 5.27 -22.94 17.67
#